data_AF-A0A957I659-F1
#
_entry.id   AF-A0A957I659-F1
#
_cell.length_a   1.000
_cell.length_b   1.000
_cell.length_c   1.000
_cell.angle_alpha   90.00
_cell.angle_beta   90.00
_cell.angle_gamma   90.00
#
_symmetry.space_group_name_H-M   'P 1'
#
loop_
_entity.id
_entity.type
_entity.pdbx_description
1 polymer ?
#
loop_
_entity_poly.entity_id
_entity_poly.type
_entity_poly.pdbx_seq_one_letter_code
_entity_poly.pdbx_strand_id
1 'polypeptide(L)'
;MNQLDLSDLGVLSTLQGALSRFSQDAGEAVRMAENEICQTQEWLQQRATHWQRQVEQARQEVARAQEALSACLNSGSRDRDGNYRPPDCSRQVDAVNRARYRLAECERHLQTAKVWQGRVEQSVNSYRREAYRLQQVTGGHTQKAKGFLQKALSSYQKVLEAANMVGIAGALVAGGVGFAVNAFVKGVNLLIGRDNQLMGDAAEQVAELVTAEELGLKVVEFDRKYRGFDRILQGPNGNYLVLESKKSDVGKLHLRADSYGHRQASAGWVEHLAQQMTMPGSEFYSPTNAAIGKQMLDVGSTNVPVIAAVTNPTSGTMDLYLRIGPDAMSADWTPLSSGIQLEKPE
;
A
#
# COMPACT_ATOMS: atom_id res chain seq x y z
N MET A 1 17.34 14.99 -10.97
CA MET A 1 15.92 14.67 -10.74
C MET A 1 15.27 15.93 -10.21
N ASN A 2 14.33 16.52 -10.94
CA ASN A 2 13.62 17.72 -10.48
C ASN A 2 12.77 17.34 -9.27
N GLN A 3 12.96 18.07 -8.17
CA GLN A 3 12.20 17.94 -6.95
C GLN A 3 10.74 18.29 -7.27
N LEU A 4 9.83 17.33 -7.09
CA LEU A 4 8.40 17.53 -7.29
C LEU A 4 7.90 18.49 -6.20
N ASP A 5 7.51 19.69 -6.61
CA ASP A 5 6.85 20.63 -5.74
C ASP A 5 5.37 20.25 -5.63
N LEU A 6 4.98 19.71 -4.47
CA LEU A 6 3.60 19.27 -4.18
C LEU A 6 2.63 20.45 -4.00
N SER A 7 3.13 21.70 -3.99
CA SER A 7 2.29 22.91 -3.98
C SER A 7 1.76 23.29 -5.36
N ASP A 8 2.25 22.68 -6.44
CA ASP A 8 1.74 22.91 -7.79
C ASP A 8 0.39 22.18 -8.00
N LEU A 9 -0.69 22.96 -8.11
CA LEU A 9 -2.03 22.47 -8.40
C LEU A 9 -2.09 21.60 -9.68
N GLY A 10 -1.23 21.89 -10.67
CA GLY A 10 -1.11 21.09 -11.89
C GLY A 10 -0.59 19.68 -11.64
N VAL A 11 0.34 19.52 -10.69
CA VAL A 11 0.90 18.22 -10.29
C VAL A 11 -0.17 17.37 -9.59
N LEU A 12 -0.94 17.96 -8.67
CA LEU A 12 -2.02 17.26 -7.95
C LEU A 12 -3.15 16.82 -8.89
N SER A 13 -3.54 17.67 -9.84
CA SER A 13 -4.52 17.31 -10.88
C SER A 13 -4.02 16.20 -11.80
N THR A 14 -2.75 16.27 -12.21
CA THR A 14 -2.11 15.23 -13.03
C THR A 14 -2.08 13.88 -12.31
N LEU A 15 -1.74 13.87 -11.03
CA LEU A 15 -1.75 12.67 -10.20
C LEU A 15 -3.17 12.08 -10.05
N GLN A 16 -4.19 12.91 -9.85
CA GLN A 16 -5.58 12.46 -9.79
C GLN A 16 -6.04 11.81 -11.10
N GLY A 17 -5.65 12.38 -12.24
CA GLY A 17 -5.88 11.82 -13.56
C GLY A 17 -5.16 10.48 -13.76
N ALA A 18 -3.89 10.39 -13.34
CA ALA A 18 -3.11 9.16 -13.41
C ALA A 18 -3.71 8.03 -12.57
N LEU A 19 -4.15 8.32 -11.34
CA LEU A 19 -4.85 7.36 -10.47
C LEU A 19 -6.16 6.87 -11.09
N SER A 20 -6.93 7.75 -11.72
CA SER A 20 -8.19 7.35 -12.38
C SER A 20 -7.93 6.42 -13.56
N ARG A 21 -6.93 6.74 -14.40
CA ARG A 21 -6.52 5.86 -15.53
C ARG A 21 -6.02 4.51 -15.03
N PHE A 22 -5.14 4.51 -14.03
CA PHE A 22 -4.64 3.28 -13.42
C PHE A 22 -5.76 2.36 -12.94
N SER A 23 -6.77 2.90 -12.22
CA SER A 23 -7.90 2.09 -11.74
C SER A 23 -8.74 1.51 -12.88
N GLN A 24 -8.98 2.31 -13.92
CA GLN A 24 -9.71 1.88 -15.12
C GLN A 24 -8.94 0.78 -15.88
N ASP A 25 -7.67 1.02 -16.19
CA ASP A 25 -6.83 0.10 -16.96
C ASP A 25 -6.65 -1.23 -16.22
N ALA A 26 -6.41 -1.18 -14.91
CA ALA A 26 -6.30 -2.39 -14.08
C ALA A 26 -7.62 -3.17 -14.00
N GLY A 27 -8.75 -2.46 -13.86
CA GLY A 27 -10.08 -3.08 -13.86
C GLY A 27 -10.40 -3.76 -15.20
N GLU A 28 -10.06 -3.10 -16.31
CA GLU A 28 -10.22 -3.65 -17.65
C GLU A 28 -9.35 -4.90 -17.87
N ALA A 29 -8.08 -4.85 -17.49
CA ALA A 29 -7.17 -5.99 -17.60
C ALA A 29 -7.70 -7.22 -16.83
N VAL A 30 -8.18 -7.02 -15.60
CA VAL A 30 -8.76 -8.12 -14.79
C VAL A 30 -10.02 -8.70 -15.45
N ARG A 31 -10.88 -7.85 -16.00
CA ARG A 31 -12.10 -8.27 -16.71
C ARG A 31 -11.79 -9.07 -17.98
N MET A 32 -10.82 -8.63 -18.78
CA MET A 32 -10.41 -9.36 -19.98
C MET A 32 -9.87 -10.75 -19.63
N ALA A 33 -9.04 -10.84 -18.59
CA ALA A 33 -8.51 -12.10 -18.12
C ALA A 33 -9.61 -13.04 -17.57
N GLU A 34 -10.60 -12.54 -16.83
CA GLU A 34 -11.75 -13.36 -16.39
C GLU A 34 -12.58 -13.87 -17.57
N ASN A 35 -12.78 -13.06 -18.61
CA ASN A 35 -13.47 -13.51 -19.82
C ASN A 35 -12.72 -14.66 -20.52
N GLU A 36 -11.40 -14.55 -20.65
CA GLU A 36 -10.56 -15.61 -21.24
C GLU A 36 -10.56 -16.88 -20.38
N ILE A 37 -10.53 -16.73 -19.05
CA ILE A 37 -10.65 -17.83 -18.10
C ILE A 37 -11.98 -18.57 -18.30
N CYS A 38 -13.10 -17.85 -18.36
CA CYS A 38 -14.42 -18.43 -18.58
C CYS A 38 -14.48 -19.19 -19.91
N GLN A 39 -14.00 -18.59 -21.01
CA GLN A 39 -13.95 -19.24 -22.32
C GLN A 39 -13.09 -20.51 -22.31
N THR A 40 -11.92 -20.45 -21.66
CA THR A 40 -11.01 -21.60 -21.54
C THR A 40 -11.63 -22.73 -20.73
N GLN A 41 -12.28 -22.41 -19.60
CA GLN A 41 -12.96 -23.40 -18.76
C GLN A 41 -14.12 -24.06 -19.50
N GLU A 42 -14.92 -23.27 -20.22
CA GLU A 42 -16.00 -23.79 -21.06
C GLU A 42 -15.47 -24.71 -22.17
N TRP A 43 -14.43 -24.27 -22.89
CA TRP A 43 -13.80 -25.06 -23.94
C TRP A 43 -13.25 -26.39 -23.41
N LEU A 44 -12.58 -26.38 -22.25
CA LEU A 44 -12.09 -27.61 -21.61
C LEU A 44 -13.23 -28.54 -21.21
N GLN A 45 -14.31 -27.99 -20.65
CA GLN A 45 -15.49 -28.77 -20.28
C GLN A 45 -16.14 -29.41 -21.51
N GLN A 46 -16.31 -28.65 -22.60
CA GLN A 46 -16.82 -29.16 -23.87
C GLN A 46 -15.90 -30.26 -24.44
N ARG A 47 -14.58 -30.08 -24.33
CA ARG A 47 -13.58 -31.05 -24.80
C ARG A 47 -13.63 -32.35 -24.00
N ALA A 48 -13.74 -32.28 -22.67
CA ALA A 48 -13.91 -33.44 -21.82
C ALA A 48 -15.21 -34.20 -22.15
N THR A 49 -16.34 -33.49 -22.28
CA THR A 49 -17.63 -34.08 -22.67
C THR A 49 -17.58 -34.72 -24.07
N HIS A 50 -16.91 -34.09 -25.04
CA HIS A 50 -16.72 -34.65 -26.36
C HIS A 50 -15.96 -35.98 -26.29
N TRP A 51 -14.81 -36.01 -25.63
CA TRP A 51 -14.00 -37.23 -25.54
C TRP A 51 -14.66 -38.32 -24.72
N GLN A 52 -15.44 -37.97 -23.68
CA GLN A 52 -16.25 -38.95 -22.96
C GLN A 52 -17.22 -39.65 -23.91
N ARG A 53 -17.93 -38.91 -24.78
CA ARG A 53 -18.81 -39.50 -25.79
C ARG A 53 -18.04 -40.36 -26.80
N GLN A 54 -16.86 -39.93 -27.23
CA GLN A 54 -16.01 -40.72 -28.13
C GLN A 54 -15.53 -42.03 -27.50
N VAL A 55 -15.19 -42.02 -26.21
CA VAL A 55 -14.84 -43.24 -25.46
C VAL A 55 -16.02 -44.22 -25.45
N GLU A 56 -17.24 -43.75 -25.16
CA GLU A 56 -18.42 -44.63 -25.18
C GLU A 56 -18.70 -45.21 -26.57
N GLN A 57 -18.56 -44.40 -27.63
CA GLN A 57 -18.69 -44.88 -29.01
C GLN A 57 -17.62 -45.91 -29.36
N ALA A 58 -16.36 -45.67 -29.00
CA ALA A 58 -15.26 -46.59 -29.25
C ALA A 58 -15.44 -47.91 -28.49
N ARG A 59 -15.99 -47.90 -27.27
CA ARG A 59 -16.35 -49.11 -26.52
C ARG A 59 -17.40 -49.94 -27.26
N GLN A 60 -18.43 -49.30 -27.80
CA GLN A 60 -19.45 -49.98 -28.62
C GLN A 60 -18.86 -50.55 -29.92
N GLU A 61 -17.87 -49.89 -30.52
CA GLU A 61 -17.15 -50.44 -31.69
C GLU A 61 -16.32 -51.67 -31.34
N VAL A 62 -15.62 -51.65 -30.20
CA VAL A 62 -14.87 -52.82 -29.71
C VAL A 62 -15.82 -53.99 -29.46
N ALA A 63 -16.94 -53.78 -28.79
CA ALA A 63 -17.94 -54.82 -28.54
C ALA A 63 -18.46 -55.44 -29.86
N ARG A 64 -18.88 -54.61 -30.82
CA ARG A 64 -19.34 -55.08 -32.14
C ARG A 64 -18.27 -55.86 -32.92
N ALA A 65 -17.01 -55.38 -32.89
CA ALA A 65 -15.91 -56.07 -33.55
C ALA A 65 -15.62 -57.44 -32.92
N GLN A 66 -15.71 -57.53 -31.58
CA GLN A 66 -15.55 -58.79 -30.85
C GLN A 66 -16.68 -59.78 -31.13
N GLU A 67 -17.93 -59.31 -31.20
CA GLU A 67 -19.08 -60.12 -31.61
C GLU A 67 -18.90 -60.68 -33.04
N ALA A 68 -18.46 -59.83 -33.97
CA ALA A 68 -18.19 -60.25 -35.36
C ALA A 68 -17.06 -61.28 -35.45
N LEU A 69 -16.00 -61.12 -34.66
CA LEU A 69 -14.92 -62.11 -34.57
C LEU A 69 -15.44 -63.44 -34.01
N SER A 70 -16.23 -63.41 -32.93
CA SER A 70 -16.84 -64.61 -32.36
C SER A 70 -17.74 -65.33 -33.37
N ALA A 71 -18.59 -64.59 -34.07
CA ALA A 71 -19.44 -65.13 -35.14
C ALA A 71 -18.61 -65.77 -36.27
N CYS A 72 -17.52 -65.13 -36.68
CA CYS A 72 -16.61 -65.68 -37.68
C CYS A 72 -16.00 -67.00 -37.19
N LEU A 73 -15.43 -67.04 -35.99
CA LEU A 73 -14.80 -68.26 -35.45
C LEU A 73 -15.79 -69.45 -35.36
N ASN A 74 -17.08 -69.16 -35.13
CA ASN A 74 -18.13 -70.16 -35.08
C ASN A 74 -18.70 -70.56 -36.45
N SER A 75 -18.27 -69.94 -37.55
CA SER A 75 -18.81 -70.17 -38.90
C SER A 75 -18.09 -71.29 -39.70
N GLY A 76 -17.20 -72.03 -39.06
CA GLY A 76 -16.48 -73.14 -39.72
C GLY A 76 -17.41 -74.20 -40.30
N SER A 77 -16.97 -74.84 -41.37
CA SER A 77 -17.75 -75.85 -42.10
C SER A 77 -17.08 -77.22 -42.06
N ARG A 78 -17.82 -78.28 -42.35
CA ARG A 78 -17.24 -79.61 -42.61
C ARG A 78 -17.18 -79.85 -44.11
N ASP A 79 -16.11 -80.45 -44.59
CA ASP A 79 -16.02 -80.88 -45.98
C ASP A 79 -16.77 -82.20 -46.23
N ARG A 80 -16.72 -82.69 -47.48
CA ARG A 80 -17.44 -83.90 -47.92
C ARG A 80 -16.99 -85.17 -47.16
N ASP A 81 -15.78 -85.15 -46.61
CA ASP A 81 -15.21 -86.26 -45.83
C ASP A 81 -15.49 -86.10 -44.32
N GLY A 82 -16.24 -85.07 -43.94
CA GLY A 82 -16.59 -84.77 -42.56
C GLY A 82 -15.50 -84.05 -41.77
N ASN A 83 -14.38 -83.66 -42.38
CA ASN A 83 -13.31 -82.94 -41.70
C ASN A 83 -13.69 -81.48 -41.47
N TYR A 84 -13.46 -80.97 -40.26
CA TYR A 84 -13.73 -79.58 -39.92
C TYR A 84 -12.71 -78.64 -40.59
N ARG A 85 -13.20 -77.61 -41.25
CA ARG A 85 -12.42 -76.53 -41.85
C ARG A 85 -12.69 -75.22 -41.12
N PRO A 86 -11.70 -74.66 -40.42
CA PRO A 86 -11.85 -73.38 -39.74
C PRO A 86 -12.02 -72.24 -40.78
N PRO A 87 -12.80 -71.21 -40.47
CA PRO A 87 -12.95 -70.03 -41.32
C PRO A 87 -11.72 -69.11 -41.20
N ASP A 88 -11.42 -68.35 -42.26
CA ASP A 88 -10.44 -67.27 -42.21
C ASP A 88 -11.06 -66.02 -41.54
N CYS A 89 -10.59 -65.70 -40.33
CA CYS A 89 -11.06 -64.58 -39.54
C CYS A 89 -10.04 -63.45 -39.41
N SER A 90 -8.99 -63.41 -40.24
CA SER A 90 -7.93 -62.38 -40.15
C SER A 90 -8.47 -60.96 -40.21
N ARG A 91 -9.50 -60.71 -41.04
CA ARG A 91 -10.14 -59.39 -41.16
C ARG A 91 -10.82 -58.92 -39.86
N GLN A 92 -11.48 -59.83 -39.14
CA GLN A 92 -12.17 -59.54 -37.88
C GLN A 92 -11.16 -59.33 -36.74
N VAL A 93 -10.06 -60.09 -36.73
CA VAL A 93 -8.94 -59.86 -35.81
C VAL A 93 -8.38 -58.44 -35.99
N ASP A 94 -8.09 -58.05 -37.23
CA ASP A 94 -7.60 -56.70 -37.52
C ASP A 94 -8.63 -55.62 -37.14
N ALA A 95 -9.92 -55.87 -37.32
CA ALA A 95 -10.98 -54.95 -36.93
C ALA A 95 -11.02 -54.75 -35.40
N VAL A 96 -10.89 -55.82 -34.61
CA VAL A 96 -10.80 -55.73 -33.14
C VAL A 96 -9.57 -54.93 -32.72
N ASN A 97 -8.41 -55.19 -33.34
CA ASN A 97 -7.18 -54.47 -33.04
C ASN A 97 -7.30 -52.97 -33.32
N ARG A 98 -7.87 -52.59 -34.48
CA ARG A 98 -8.13 -51.18 -34.81
C ARG A 98 -9.11 -50.52 -33.84
N ALA A 99 -10.21 -51.20 -33.48
CA ALA A 99 -11.19 -50.66 -32.54
C ALA A 99 -10.58 -50.42 -31.15
N ARG A 100 -9.74 -51.36 -30.67
CA ARG A 100 -9.03 -51.23 -29.39
C ARG A 100 -8.02 -50.08 -29.41
N TYR A 101 -7.27 -49.92 -30.51
CA TYR A 101 -6.36 -48.80 -30.68
C TYR A 101 -7.10 -47.46 -30.58
N ARG A 102 -8.23 -47.33 -31.30
CA ARG A 102 -9.07 -46.13 -31.26
C ARG A 102 -9.60 -45.85 -29.84
N LEU A 103 -10.05 -46.88 -29.12
CA LEU A 103 -10.50 -46.73 -27.74
C LEU A 103 -9.39 -46.17 -26.85
N ALA A 104 -8.19 -46.75 -26.91
CA ALA A 104 -7.05 -46.27 -26.13
C ALA A 104 -6.68 -44.82 -26.47
N GLU A 105 -6.77 -44.44 -27.74
CA GLU A 105 -6.56 -43.05 -28.18
C GLU A 105 -7.60 -42.09 -27.59
N CYS A 106 -8.89 -42.43 -27.65
CA CYS A 106 -9.96 -41.64 -27.05
C CYS A 106 -9.80 -41.49 -25.53
N GLU A 107 -9.43 -42.57 -24.83
CA GLU A 107 -9.19 -42.56 -23.39
C GLU A 107 -8.01 -41.66 -23.01
N ARG A 108 -6.91 -41.70 -23.78
CA ARG A 108 -5.76 -40.79 -23.60
C ARG A 108 -6.16 -39.31 -23.77
N HIS A 109 -6.99 -39.01 -24.78
CA HIS A 109 -7.47 -37.65 -25.00
C HIS A 109 -8.41 -37.17 -23.89
N LEU A 110 -9.30 -38.02 -23.41
CA LEU A 110 -10.16 -37.72 -22.26
C LEU A 110 -9.33 -37.42 -21.00
N GLN A 111 -8.33 -38.27 -20.71
CA GLN A 111 -7.45 -38.07 -19.57
C GLN A 111 -6.67 -36.75 -19.69
N THR A 112 -6.18 -36.44 -20.88
CA THR A 112 -5.48 -35.18 -21.16
C THR A 112 -6.41 -33.99 -20.89
N ALA A 113 -7.65 -34.01 -21.37
CA ALA A 113 -8.62 -32.94 -21.13
C ALA A 113 -8.89 -32.73 -19.63
N LYS A 114 -9.07 -33.82 -18.86
CA LYS A 114 -9.29 -33.75 -17.41
C LYS A 114 -8.08 -33.19 -16.64
N VAL A 115 -6.86 -33.60 -17.02
CA VAL A 115 -5.63 -33.06 -16.40
C VAL A 115 -5.52 -31.55 -16.63
N TRP A 116 -5.79 -31.09 -17.85
CA TRP A 116 -5.78 -29.66 -18.16
C TRP A 116 -6.89 -28.89 -17.45
N GLN A 117 -8.09 -29.46 -17.34
CA GLN A 117 -9.19 -28.88 -16.56
C GLN A 117 -8.76 -28.62 -15.11
N GLY A 118 -8.18 -29.63 -14.43
CA GLY A 118 -7.71 -29.47 -13.06
C GLY A 118 -6.56 -28.46 -12.91
N ARG A 119 -5.61 -28.43 -13.86
CA ARG A 119 -4.51 -27.45 -13.85
C ARG A 119 -4.99 -26.01 -14.03
N VAL A 120 -5.94 -25.79 -14.94
CA VAL A 120 -6.54 -24.47 -15.15
C VAL A 120 -7.29 -24.04 -13.90
N GLU A 121 -8.09 -24.91 -13.29
CA GLU A 121 -8.84 -24.58 -12.07
C GLU A 121 -7.92 -24.14 -10.91
N GLN A 122 -6.82 -24.85 -10.69
CA GLN A 122 -5.81 -24.47 -9.68
C GLN A 122 -5.17 -23.10 -9.97
N SER A 123 -4.85 -22.84 -11.25
CA SER A 123 -4.25 -21.58 -11.68
C SER A 123 -5.23 -20.41 -11.54
N VAL A 124 -6.50 -20.61 -11.91
CA VAL A 124 -7.59 -19.63 -11.77
C VAL A 124 -7.80 -19.26 -10.31
N ASN A 125 -7.79 -20.23 -9.39
CA ASN A 125 -7.92 -19.96 -7.96
C ASN A 125 -6.79 -19.08 -7.44
N SER A 126 -5.57 -19.26 -7.96
CA SER A 126 -4.42 -18.43 -7.59
C SER A 126 -4.50 -17.03 -8.18
N TYR A 127 -4.86 -16.94 -9.47
CA TYR A 127 -5.11 -15.67 -10.14
C TYR A 127 -6.19 -14.84 -9.43
N ARG A 128 -7.34 -15.44 -9.07
CA ARG A 128 -8.46 -14.74 -8.43
C ARG A 128 -8.09 -14.11 -7.09
N ARG A 129 -7.19 -14.72 -6.31
CA ARG A 129 -6.70 -14.13 -5.05
C ARG A 129 -5.91 -12.85 -5.31
N GLU A 130 -5.02 -12.86 -6.30
CA GLU A 130 -4.23 -11.67 -6.65
C GLU A 130 -5.07 -10.60 -7.34
N ALA A 131 -5.99 -11.00 -8.23
CA ALA A 131 -6.94 -10.10 -8.87
C ALA A 131 -7.82 -9.38 -7.84
N TYR A 132 -8.30 -10.10 -6.81
CA TYR A 132 -9.07 -9.49 -5.73
C TYR A 132 -8.26 -8.46 -4.93
N ARG A 133 -6.99 -8.75 -4.62
CA ARG A 133 -6.08 -7.78 -3.97
C ARG A 133 -5.88 -6.54 -4.83
N LEU A 134 -5.64 -6.72 -6.13
CA LEU A 134 -5.51 -5.61 -7.06
C LEU A 134 -6.78 -4.77 -7.11
N GLN A 135 -7.96 -5.40 -7.16
CA GLN A 135 -9.27 -4.74 -7.13
C GLN A 135 -9.51 -3.96 -5.83
N GLN A 136 -9.06 -4.48 -4.67
CA GLN A 136 -9.13 -3.73 -3.42
C GLN A 136 -8.28 -2.45 -3.45
N VAL A 137 -7.09 -2.51 -4.07
CA VAL A 137 -6.22 -1.33 -4.25
C VAL A 137 -6.83 -0.34 -5.25
N THR A 138 -7.32 -0.82 -6.39
CA THR A 138 -7.85 0.04 -7.46
C THR A 138 -9.24 0.61 -7.13
N GLY A 139 -10.05 -0.09 -6.35
CA GLY A 139 -11.34 0.39 -5.87
C GLY A 139 -11.21 1.23 -4.59
N GLY A 140 -10.77 0.59 -3.50
CA GLY A 140 -10.78 1.19 -2.17
C GLY A 140 -9.71 2.27 -2.00
N HIS A 141 -8.45 1.95 -2.30
CA HIS A 141 -7.35 2.87 -2.02
C HIS A 141 -7.31 4.03 -3.01
N THR A 142 -7.56 3.74 -4.29
CA THR A 142 -7.55 4.77 -5.34
C THR A 142 -8.69 5.77 -5.18
N GLN A 143 -9.89 5.32 -4.80
CA GLN A 143 -11.01 6.23 -4.55
C GLN A 143 -10.76 7.13 -3.32
N LYS A 144 -10.15 6.57 -2.26
CA LYS A 144 -9.72 7.34 -1.08
C LYS A 144 -8.66 8.37 -1.46
N ALA A 145 -7.63 7.98 -2.21
CA ALA A 145 -6.58 8.88 -2.69
C ALA A 145 -7.15 9.99 -3.59
N LYS A 146 -8.08 9.67 -4.49
CA LYS A 146 -8.76 10.64 -5.34
C LYS A 146 -9.57 11.65 -4.52
N GLY A 147 -10.33 11.18 -3.53
CA GLY A 147 -11.10 12.05 -2.64
C GLY A 147 -10.22 12.93 -1.76
N PHE A 148 -9.05 12.43 -1.35
CA PHE A 148 -8.02 13.20 -0.66
C PHE A 148 -7.46 14.32 -1.57
N LEU A 149 -7.02 14.00 -2.79
CA LEU A 149 -6.45 14.98 -3.72
C LEU A 149 -7.46 16.07 -4.08
N GLN A 150 -8.73 15.70 -4.26
CA GLN A 150 -9.79 16.65 -4.54
C GLN A 150 -10.02 17.64 -3.39
N LYS A 151 -9.98 17.16 -2.14
CA LYS A 151 -10.08 18.00 -0.95
C LYS A 151 -8.87 18.94 -0.83
N ALA A 152 -7.66 18.43 -0.98
CA ALA A 152 -6.44 19.23 -0.96
C ALA A 152 -6.47 20.34 -2.03
N LEU A 153 -6.79 20.01 -3.28
CA LEU A 153 -6.97 20.97 -4.37
C LEU A 153 -7.97 22.07 -4.00
N SER A 154 -9.15 21.70 -3.47
CA SER A 154 -10.17 22.69 -3.08
C SER A 154 -9.72 23.60 -1.93
N SER A 155 -8.92 23.09 -0.99
CA SER A 155 -8.40 23.89 0.12
C SER A 155 -7.37 24.91 -0.38
N TYR A 156 -6.43 24.48 -1.24
CA TYR A 156 -5.45 25.39 -1.85
C TYR A 156 -6.11 26.48 -2.71
N GLN A 157 -7.13 26.12 -3.49
CA GLN A 157 -7.88 27.10 -4.29
C GLN A 157 -8.53 28.18 -3.42
N LYS A 158 -9.16 27.79 -2.30
CA LYS A 158 -9.76 28.75 -1.37
C LYS A 158 -8.73 29.68 -0.72
N VAL A 159 -7.54 29.16 -0.38
CA VAL A 159 -6.44 29.97 0.17
C VAL A 159 -5.95 30.98 -0.88
N LEU A 160 -5.79 30.56 -2.14
CA LEU A 160 -5.39 31.45 -3.23
C LEU A 160 -6.46 32.52 -3.54
N GLU A 161 -7.74 32.16 -3.53
CA GLU A 161 -8.86 33.10 -3.71
C GLU A 161 -8.92 34.12 -2.57
N ALA A 162 -8.73 33.68 -1.32
CA ALA A 162 -8.65 34.58 -0.18
C ALA A 162 -7.43 35.51 -0.25
N ALA A 163 -6.26 35.00 -0.64
CA ALA A 163 -5.05 35.81 -0.82
C ALA A 163 -5.23 36.87 -1.92
N ASN A 164 -5.89 36.51 -3.03
CA ASN A 164 -6.21 37.44 -4.12
C ASN A 164 -7.26 38.49 -3.73
N MET A 165 -8.25 38.15 -2.90
CA MET A 165 -9.25 39.12 -2.40
C MET A 165 -8.67 40.18 -1.48
N VAL A 166 -7.59 39.87 -0.75
CA VAL A 166 -6.99 40.78 0.24
C VAL A 166 -5.86 41.64 -0.37
N GLY A 167 -5.49 41.40 -1.64
CA GLY A 167 -4.53 42.25 -2.38
C GLY A 167 -3.10 42.20 -1.85
N ILE A 168 -2.74 41.16 -1.08
CA ILE A 168 -1.39 41.00 -0.52
C ILE A 168 -0.62 39.98 -1.35
N ALA A 169 -0.02 40.44 -2.45
CA ALA A 169 0.96 39.67 -3.23
C ALA A 169 2.33 39.63 -2.51
N GLY A 170 2.39 39.14 -1.27
CA GLY A 170 3.69 38.97 -0.59
C GLY A 170 3.75 38.74 0.92
N ALA A 171 2.65 38.63 1.66
CA ALA A 171 2.72 38.43 3.11
C ALA A 171 1.42 37.86 3.68
N LEU A 172 1.35 36.56 3.89
CA LEU A 172 0.23 35.90 4.54
C LEU A 172 0.81 34.64 5.23
N VAL A 173 0.51 34.28 6.48
CA VAL A 173 -0.67 34.57 7.30
C VAL A 173 -0.32 34.40 8.78
N ALA A 174 -0.47 35.44 9.59
CA ALA A 174 -0.70 35.27 11.03
C ALA A 174 -2.23 35.23 11.22
N GLY A 175 -2.78 34.03 11.37
CA GLY A 175 -4.21 33.83 11.62
C GLY A 175 -4.92 32.97 10.58
N GLY A 176 -4.84 31.66 10.78
CA GLY A 176 -5.87 30.72 10.32
C GLY A 176 -5.62 30.08 8.95
N VAL A 177 -4.74 29.08 8.90
CA VAL A 177 -4.71 28.11 7.79
C VAL A 177 -4.76 26.68 8.34
N GLY A 178 -5.84 26.37 9.08
CA GLY A 178 -6.12 25.06 9.66
C GLY A 178 -6.52 23.93 8.69
N PHE A 179 -6.21 24.03 7.39
CA PHE A 179 -6.95 23.26 6.35
C PHE A 179 -6.13 22.29 5.48
N ALA A 180 -4.81 22.39 5.43
CA ALA A 180 -3.98 21.50 4.61
C ALA A 180 -3.39 20.32 5.41
N VAL A 181 -3.23 20.52 6.71
CA VAL A 181 -2.80 19.58 7.74
C VAL A 181 -3.58 18.26 7.79
N ASN A 182 -4.91 18.30 7.82
CA ASN A 182 -5.75 17.10 8.03
C ASN A 182 -5.65 16.07 6.90
N ALA A 183 -5.06 16.46 5.78
CA ALA A 183 -4.95 15.65 4.61
C ALA A 183 -3.77 14.66 4.79
N PHE A 184 -2.57 15.15 5.10
CA PHE A 184 -1.35 14.35 5.13
C PHE A 184 -1.40 13.23 6.18
N VAL A 185 -2.00 13.52 7.34
CA VAL A 185 -2.13 12.59 8.48
C VAL A 185 -2.94 11.35 8.14
N LYS A 186 -3.96 11.47 7.28
CA LYS A 186 -4.78 10.33 6.85
C LYS A 186 -4.04 9.40 5.89
N GLY A 187 -3.11 9.91 5.09
CA GLY A 187 -2.31 9.10 4.16
C GLY A 187 -1.36 8.16 4.89
N VAL A 188 -0.78 8.64 6.00
CA VAL A 188 0.17 7.87 6.81
C VAL A 188 -0.55 6.81 7.66
N ASN A 189 -1.71 7.12 8.25
CA ASN A 189 -2.52 6.14 9.00
C ASN A 189 -3.17 5.05 8.11
N LEU A 190 -3.34 5.29 6.80
CA LEU A 190 -3.92 4.30 5.86
C LEU A 190 -2.89 3.29 5.33
N LEU A 191 -1.60 3.57 5.45
CA LEU A 191 -0.51 2.72 4.95
C LEU A 191 0.16 1.88 6.03
N ILE A 192 -0.07 2.21 7.31
CA ILE A 192 0.65 1.62 8.43
C ILE A 192 -0.34 0.80 9.27
N GLY A 193 -0.14 -0.52 9.28
CA GLY A 193 -0.88 -1.44 10.15
C GLY A 193 -0.69 -1.13 11.63
N ARG A 194 -1.40 -1.87 12.50
CA ARG A 194 -1.39 -1.77 13.99
C ARG A 194 -0.01 -2.09 14.63
N ASP A 195 1.07 -1.48 14.18
CA ASP A 195 2.37 -1.58 14.82
C ASP A 195 2.69 -0.26 15.54
N ASN A 196 2.88 -0.36 16.85
CA ASN A 196 3.08 0.80 17.73
C ASN A 196 4.37 1.56 17.43
N GLN A 197 5.38 0.90 16.83
CA GLN A 197 6.64 1.54 16.45
C GLN A 197 6.46 2.39 15.19
N LEU A 198 5.79 1.86 14.16
CA LEU A 198 5.53 2.59 12.92
C LEU A 198 4.60 3.79 13.13
N MET A 199 3.67 3.73 14.09
CA MET A 199 2.85 4.88 14.48
C MET A 199 3.66 6.00 15.15
N GLY A 200 4.78 5.70 15.81
CA GLY A 200 5.66 6.71 16.42
C GLY A 200 6.29 7.58 15.36
N ASP A 201 6.99 6.96 14.39
CA ASP A 201 7.67 7.66 13.30
C ASP A 201 6.67 8.43 12.40
N ALA A 202 5.50 7.84 12.17
CA ALA A 202 4.39 8.47 11.46
C ALA A 202 3.87 9.73 12.16
N ALA A 203 3.62 9.65 13.47
CA ALA A 203 3.13 10.77 14.26
C ALA A 203 4.17 11.91 14.29
N GLU A 204 5.46 11.59 14.33
CA GLU A 204 6.53 12.59 14.24
C GLU A 204 6.55 13.32 12.90
N GLN A 205 6.45 12.60 11.78
CA GLN A 205 6.40 13.23 10.44
C GLN A 205 5.15 14.09 10.27
N VAL A 206 4.02 13.63 10.82
CA VAL A 206 2.78 14.41 10.85
C VAL A 206 2.95 15.67 11.68
N ALA A 207 3.45 15.56 12.91
CA ALA A 207 3.69 16.70 13.78
C ALA A 207 4.61 17.74 13.11
N GLU A 208 5.64 17.27 12.41
CA GLU A 208 6.56 18.10 11.63
C GLU A 208 5.85 18.91 10.55
N LEU A 209 5.17 18.24 9.61
CA LEU A 209 4.51 18.94 8.51
C LEU A 209 3.44 19.89 9.01
N VAL A 210 2.67 19.47 9.99
CA VAL A 210 1.59 20.28 10.54
C VAL A 210 2.13 21.51 11.25
N THR A 211 3.18 21.35 12.06
CA THR A 211 3.78 22.49 12.77
C THR A 211 4.45 23.45 11.79
N ALA A 212 5.16 22.91 10.79
CA ALA A 212 5.82 23.72 9.76
C ALA A 212 4.79 24.53 8.95
N GLU A 213 3.69 23.91 8.55
CA GLU A 213 2.65 24.54 7.74
C GLU A 213 1.81 25.55 8.55
N GLU A 214 1.29 25.18 9.72
CA GLU A 214 0.46 26.06 10.56
C GLU A 214 1.19 27.32 11.01
N LEU A 215 2.52 27.22 11.20
CA LEU A 215 3.34 28.31 11.74
C LEU A 215 4.22 28.98 10.68
N GLY A 216 4.15 28.55 9.41
CA GLY A 216 5.00 29.08 8.34
C GLY A 216 6.50 28.89 8.60
N LEU A 217 6.88 27.78 9.21
CA LEU A 217 8.27 27.44 9.55
C LEU A 217 8.86 26.49 8.50
N LYS A 218 10.18 26.56 8.31
CA LYS A 218 10.91 25.66 7.41
C LYS A 218 11.53 24.51 8.20
N VAL A 219 11.37 23.27 7.74
CA VAL A 219 12.10 22.13 8.31
C VAL A 219 13.58 22.21 7.93
N VAL A 220 14.46 22.01 8.92
CA VAL A 220 15.92 22.00 8.74
C VAL A 220 16.41 20.57 8.80
N GLU A 221 17.13 20.16 7.76
CA GLU A 221 17.82 18.87 7.76
C GLU A 221 19.01 18.91 8.73
N PHE A 222 19.11 17.92 9.60
CA PHE A 222 20.21 17.77 10.55
C PHE A 222 20.44 16.28 10.85
N ASP A 223 21.62 15.94 11.39
CA ASP A 223 21.96 14.55 11.71
C ASP A 223 21.29 14.15 13.05
N ARG A 224 20.08 13.60 12.95
CA ARG A 224 19.26 13.20 14.11
C ARG A 224 19.85 11.99 14.82
N LYS A 225 19.92 12.04 16.15
CA LYS A 225 20.37 10.93 17.00
C LYS A 225 19.28 10.41 17.93
N TYR A 226 19.40 9.14 18.30
CA TYR A 226 18.53 8.49 19.28
C TYR A 226 18.70 9.22 20.63
N ARG A 227 17.66 9.93 21.09
CA ARG A 227 17.63 10.80 22.30
C ARG A 227 18.09 12.26 22.12
N GLY A 228 18.26 12.73 20.88
CA GLY A 228 18.47 14.15 20.58
C GLY A 228 17.16 14.93 20.42
N PHE A 229 17.23 16.08 19.74
CA PHE A 229 16.04 16.76 19.23
C PHE A 229 15.30 15.86 18.24
N ASP A 230 13.96 15.90 18.25
CA ASP A 230 13.20 15.22 17.21
C ASP A 230 13.35 15.93 15.88
N ARG A 231 13.11 17.25 15.87
CA ARG A 231 13.21 18.11 14.69
C ARG A 231 13.73 19.50 15.01
N ILE A 232 14.31 20.14 14.00
CA ILE A 232 14.74 21.53 14.03
C ILE A 232 13.98 22.28 12.94
N LEU A 233 13.35 23.37 13.32
CA LEU A 233 12.62 24.26 12.44
C LEU A 233 13.37 25.59 12.35
N GLN A 234 13.21 26.30 11.24
CA GLN A 234 13.77 27.63 11.05
C GLN A 234 12.63 28.62 10.80
N GLY A 235 12.61 29.67 11.63
CA GLY A 235 11.69 30.78 11.46
C GLY A 235 12.11 31.74 10.34
N PRO A 236 11.24 32.67 9.94
CA PRO A 236 11.52 33.65 8.87
C PRO A 236 12.79 34.47 9.08
N ASN A 237 13.16 34.72 10.34
CA ASN A 237 14.34 35.49 10.72
C ASN A 237 15.63 34.66 10.73
N GLY A 238 15.59 33.40 10.28
CA GLY A 238 16.74 32.48 10.26
C GLY A 238 17.06 31.82 11.60
N ASN A 239 16.33 32.14 12.66
CA ASN A 239 16.50 31.53 13.99
C ASN A 239 15.94 30.11 14.02
N TYR A 240 16.63 29.23 14.74
CA TYR A 240 16.20 27.85 14.95
C TYR A 240 15.23 27.71 16.12
N LEU A 241 14.30 26.79 15.97
CA LEU A 241 13.35 26.34 16.97
C LEU A 241 13.47 24.81 17.07
N VAL A 242 13.23 24.27 18.25
CA VAL A 242 13.16 22.83 18.45
C VAL A 242 11.70 22.38 18.37
N LEU A 243 11.42 21.33 17.62
CA LEU A 243 10.14 20.65 17.65
C LEU A 243 10.33 19.28 18.31
N GLU A 244 9.54 19.04 19.35
CA GLU A 244 9.47 17.80 20.10
C GLU A 244 8.11 17.14 19.89
N SER A 245 8.11 15.85 19.53
CA SER A 245 6.88 15.10 19.29
C SER A 245 6.59 14.17 20.47
N LYS A 246 5.35 14.20 20.94
CA LYS A 246 4.90 13.38 22.07
C LYS A 246 3.62 12.64 21.75
N LYS A 247 3.58 11.38 22.17
CA LYS A 247 2.36 10.58 22.20
C LYS A 247 1.76 10.62 23.59
N SER A 248 0.48 10.97 23.71
CA SER A 248 -0.23 11.03 24.99
C SER A 248 -1.69 10.60 24.83
N ASP A 249 -2.06 9.47 25.43
CA ASP A 249 -3.43 8.94 25.38
C ASP A 249 -4.43 9.80 26.18
N VAL A 250 -3.91 10.60 27.12
CA VAL A 250 -4.67 11.54 27.96
C VAL A 250 -4.70 12.96 27.39
N GLY A 251 -4.08 13.21 26.23
CA GLY A 251 -4.08 14.51 25.55
C GLY A 251 -3.36 15.62 26.33
N LYS A 252 -2.43 15.27 27.24
CA LYS A 252 -1.66 16.24 28.00
C LYS A 252 -0.16 16.09 27.73
N LEU A 253 0.52 17.22 27.67
CA LEU A 253 1.98 17.27 27.57
C LEU A 253 2.61 16.67 28.83
N HIS A 254 3.35 15.58 28.65
CA HIS A 254 4.15 14.96 29.72
C HIS A 254 5.61 14.90 29.28
N LEU A 255 6.44 15.71 29.95
CA LEU A 255 7.88 15.77 29.72
C LEU A 255 8.61 14.92 30.76
N ARG A 256 9.58 14.13 30.32
CA ARG A 256 10.44 13.32 31.20
C ARG A 256 11.76 14.05 31.45
N ALA A 257 12.43 13.71 32.55
CA ALA A 257 13.84 14.07 32.73
C ALA A 257 14.72 13.08 31.93
N ASP A 258 15.80 13.57 31.36
CA ASP A 258 16.85 12.76 30.78
C ASP A 258 17.73 12.10 31.87
N SER A 259 18.70 11.28 31.46
CA SER A 259 19.64 10.62 32.37
C SER A 259 20.59 11.58 33.12
N TYR A 260 20.65 12.84 32.68
CA TYR A 260 21.48 13.89 33.27
C TYR A 260 20.66 14.81 34.19
N GLY A 261 19.36 14.52 34.38
CA GLY A 261 18.47 15.29 35.23
C GLY A 261 17.86 16.53 34.55
N HIS A 262 18.14 16.77 33.26
CA HIS A 262 17.50 17.85 32.52
C HIS A 262 16.09 17.42 32.10
N ARG A 263 15.09 18.27 32.37
CA ARG A 263 13.75 18.04 31.84
C ARG A 263 13.78 18.25 30.33
N GLN A 264 13.21 17.32 29.57
CA GLN A 264 13.11 17.46 28.12
C GLN A 264 12.42 18.77 27.74
N ALA A 265 12.87 19.41 26.66
CA ALA A 265 12.44 20.73 26.20
C ALA A 265 12.72 21.91 27.16
N SER A 266 13.46 21.71 28.26
CA SER A 266 13.94 22.81 29.11
C SER A 266 15.14 23.55 28.49
N ALA A 267 15.44 24.76 28.97
CA ALA A 267 16.63 25.50 28.56
C ALA A 267 17.92 24.70 28.82
N GLY A 268 18.04 24.07 29.99
CA GLY A 268 19.21 23.24 30.31
C GLY A 268 19.35 22.02 29.40
N TRP A 269 18.23 21.41 28.98
CA TRP A 269 18.26 20.32 28.00
C TRP A 269 18.68 20.81 26.60
N VAL A 270 18.14 21.94 26.14
CA VAL A 270 18.54 22.55 24.86
C VAL A 270 20.02 22.92 24.88
N GLU A 271 20.50 23.53 25.96
CA GLU A 271 21.90 23.90 26.13
C GLU A 271 22.81 22.66 26.11
N HIS A 272 22.46 21.63 26.88
CA HIS A 272 23.23 20.39 26.94
C HIS A 272 23.37 19.76 25.54
N LEU A 273 22.26 19.60 24.82
CA LEU A 273 22.29 19.03 23.47
C LEU A 273 23.01 19.93 22.46
N ALA A 274 22.82 21.25 22.52
CA ALA A 274 23.53 22.19 21.65
C ALA A 274 25.05 22.14 21.89
N GLN A 275 25.49 22.03 23.16
CA GLN A 275 26.90 21.81 23.50
C GLN A 275 27.40 20.49 22.89
N GLN A 276 26.68 19.38 23.07
CA GLN A 276 27.04 18.10 22.48
C GLN A 276 27.18 18.18 20.94
N MET A 277 26.25 18.87 20.26
CA MET A 277 26.31 19.08 18.81
C MET A 277 27.58 19.84 18.35
N THR A 278 28.21 20.64 19.21
CA THR A 278 29.43 21.41 18.90
C THR A 278 30.74 20.69 19.23
N MET A 279 30.71 19.58 19.97
CA MET A 279 31.91 18.86 20.41
C MET A 279 32.29 17.75 19.42
N PRO A 280 33.44 17.82 18.70
CA PRO A 280 33.81 16.84 17.68
C PRO A 280 33.84 15.37 18.12
N GLY A 281 33.98 15.09 19.42
CA GLY A 281 33.97 13.73 19.99
C GLY A 281 32.60 13.25 20.46
N SER A 282 31.56 14.08 20.38
CA SER A 282 30.19 13.72 20.77
C SER A 282 29.50 12.90 19.69
N GLU A 283 28.63 11.98 20.09
CA GLU A 283 27.76 11.26 19.16
C GLU A 283 26.78 12.20 18.43
N PHE A 284 26.52 13.40 18.96
CA PHE A 284 25.62 14.39 18.36
C PHE A 284 26.33 15.29 17.34
N TYR A 285 27.64 15.13 17.16
CA TYR A 285 28.42 16.00 16.30
C TYR A 285 28.30 15.62 14.83
N SER A 286 28.02 16.64 14.02
CA SER A 286 28.23 16.69 12.58
C SER A 286 28.51 18.16 12.22
N PRO A 287 29.11 18.48 11.05
CA PRO A 287 29.34 19.87 10.67
C PRO A 287 28.04 20.71 10.67
N THR A 288 26.93 20.13 10.19
CA THR A 288 25.60 20.75 10.20
C THR A 288 25.10 20.95 11.63
N ASN A 289 25.18 19.91 12.47
CA ASN A 289 24.74 19.99 13.86
C ASN A 289 25.57 21.03 14.65
N ALA A 290 26.88 21.09 14.42
CA ALA A 290 27.76 22.05 15.08
C ALA A 290 27.38 23.50 14.75
N ALA A 291 27.00 23.78 13.49
CA ALA A 291 26.52 25.10 13.11
C ALA A 291 25.20 25.46 13.81
N ILE A 292 24.26 24.51 13.88
CA ILE A 292 22.96 24.71 14.55
C ILE A 292 23.16 24.91 16.06
N GLY A 293 23.91 24.00 16.70
CA GLY A 293 24.21 24.05 18.13
C GLY A 293 24.92 25.35 18.51
N LYS A 294 25.89 25.80 17.71
CA LYS A 294 26.56 27.08 17.93
C LYS A 294 25.57 28.25 17.91
N GLN A 295 24.69 28.33 16.91
CA GLN A 295 23.68 29.39 16.86
C GLN A 295 22.73 29.37 18.07
N MET A 296 22.30 28.18 18.51
CA MET A 296 21.46 28.03 19.71
C MET A 296 22.18 28.52 20.98
N LEU A 297 23.49 28.25 21.11
CA LEU A 297 24.30 28.73 22.21
C LEU A 297 24.54 30.25 22.14
N ASP A 298 24.81 30.79 20.94
CA ASP A 298 25.02 32.22 20.71
C ASP A 298 23.76 33.05 21.04
N VAL A 299 22.57 32.51 20.73
CA VAL A 299 21.27 33.12 21.09
C VAL A 299 20.93 32.94 22.57
N GLY A 300 21.52 31.93 23.22
CA GLY A 300 21.21 31.49 24.58
C GLY A 300 20.03 30.53 24.61
N SER A 301 20.19 29.39 25.30
CA SER A 301 19.21 28.29 25.36
C SER A 301 17.83 28.68 25.92
N THR A 302 17.79 29.72 26.75
CA THR A 302 16.58 30.33 27.31
C THR A 302 15.75 31.04 26.25
N ASN A 303 16.40 31.51 25.18
CA ASN A 303 15.79 32.24 24.07
C ASN A 303 15.48 31.35 22.86
N VAL A 304 15.90 30.07 22.86
CA VAL A 304 15.57 29.11 21.80
C VAL A 304 14.13 28.61 22.00
N PRO A 305 13.18 28.92 21.10
CA PRO A 305 11.81 28.46 21.27
C PRO A 305 11.72 26.94 21.11
N VAL A 306 10.86 26.31 21.91
CA VAL A 306 10.56 24.88 21.79
C VAL A 306 9.07 24.68 21.58
N ILE A 307 8.70 23.96 20.54
CA ILE A 307 7.34 23.54 20.27
C ILE A 307 7.21 22.07 20.67
N ALA A 308 6.18 21.75 21.44
CA ALA A 308 5.78 20.38 21.71
C ALA A 308 4.49 20.07 20.96
N ALA A 309 4.55 19.08 20.07
CA ALA A 309 3.39 18.53 19.39
C ALA A 309 2.94 17.26 20.10
N VAL A 310 1.77 17.30 20.73
CA VAL A 310 1.22 16.19 21.52
C VAL A 310 0.10 15.53 20.72
N THR A 311 0.37 14.36 20.17
CA THR A 311 -0.61 13.55 19.45
C THR A 311 -1.33 12.62 20.41
N ASN A 312 -2.66 12.68 20.43
CA ASN A 312 -3.51 11.71 21.08
C ASN A 312 -4.01 10.69 20.03
N PRO A 313 -3.48 9.45 20.04
CA PRO A 313 -3.86 8.42 19.08
C PRO A 313 -5.30 7.91 19.30
N THR A 314 -5.85 8.09 20.50
CA THR A 314 -7.19 7.60 20.86
C THR A 314 -8.26 8.55 20.33
N SER A 315 -8.08 9.86 20.51
CA SER A 315 -9.01 10.87 20.01
C SER A 315 -8.72 11.31 18.57
N GLY A 316 -7.56 10.94 18.01
CA GLY A 316 -7.13 11.43 16.70
C GLY A 316 -6.94 12.94 16.69
N THR A 317 -6.47 13.52 17.79
CA THR A 317 -6.23 14.96 17.90
C THR A 317 -4.79 15.28 18.20
N MET A 318 -4.37 16.50 17.88
CA MET A 318 -3.07 17.04 18.26
C MET A 318 -3.21 18.39 18.95
N ASP A 319 -2.38 18.58 19.97
CA ASP A 319 -2.22 19.85 20.67
C ASP A 319 -0.79 20.37 20.45
N LEU A 320 -0.65 21.66 20.18
CA LEU A 320 0.63 22.34 20.03
C LEU A 320 0.85 23.26 21.23
N TYR A 321 2.02 23.14 21.84
CA TYR A 321 2.44 23.98 22.95
C TYR A 321 3.75 24.68 22.60
N LEU A 322 3.92 25.92 23.02
CA LEU A 322 5.14 26.70 22.87
C LEU A 322 5.75 27.04 24.22
N ARG A 323 7.06 26.85 24.32
CA ARG A 323 7.87 27.35 25.42
C ARG A 323 8.79 28.46 24.91
N ILE A 324 8.75 29.58 25.61
CA ILE A 324 9.71 30.68 25.51
C ILE A 324 10.19 30.98 26.94
N GLY A 325 11.51 31.08 27.17
CA GLY A 325 12.07 31.49 28.46
C GLY A 325 12.64 30.37 29.34
N PRO A 326 13.39 30.73 30.40
CA PRO A 326 14.36 29.86 31.10
C PRO A 326 13.76 28.67 31.87
N ASP A 327 12.61 28.83 32.50
CA ASP A 327 12.08 27.87 33.47
C ASP A 327 10.68 27.45 33.08
N ALA A 328 10.53 26.19 32.63
CA ALA A 328 9.22 25.59 32.41
C ALA A 328 8.85 24.73 33.62
N MET A 329 8.24 25.36 34.62
CA MET A 329 7.22 24.62 35.39
C MET A 329 6.13 24.20 34.38
N SER A 330 5.38 23.14 34.63
CA SER A 330 4.33 22.70 33.69
C SER A 330 3.25 23.77 33.41
N ALA A 331 3.30 24.90 34.13
CA ALA A 331 2.44 26.07 33.97
C ALA A 331 2.90 27.07 32.89
N ASP A 332 4.13 26.98 32.36
CA ASP A 332 4.71 28.01 31.46
C ASP A 332 4.66 27.63 29.97
N TRP A 333 4.03 26.51 29.63
CA TRP A 333 3.77 26.14 28.23
C TRP A 333 2.53 26.88 27.74
N THR A 334 2.71 27.72 26.72
CA THR A 334 1.62 28.44 26.08
C THR A 334 0.97 27.53 25.04
N PRO A 335 -0.32 27.17 25.17
CA PRO A 335 -1.02 26.45 24.11
C PRO A 335 -1.08 27.33 22.86
N LEU A 336 -0.56 26.84 21.74
CA LEU A 336 -0.66 27.51 20.44
C LEU A 336 -1.94 27.11 19.72
N SER A 337 -2.27 25.82 19.76
CA SER A 337 -3.45 25.26 19.12
C SER A 337 -3.83 23.98 19.86
N SER A 338 -5.13 23.72 19.98
CA SER A 338 -5.64 22.55 20.70
C SER A 338 -6.75 21.87 19.92
N GLY A 339 -6.82 20.55 20.03
CA GLY A 339 -7.85 19.75 19.38
C GLY A 339 -7.73 19.76 17.85
N ILE A 340 -6.51 19.91 17.32
CA ILE A 340 -6.26 19.80 15.87
C ILE A 340 -6.69 18.39 15.46
N GLN A 341 -7.82 18.32 14.77
CA GLN A 341 -8.44 17.08 14.36
C GLN A 341 -7.61 16.42 13.27
N LEU A 342 -6.89 15.36 13.62
CA LEU A 342 -6.16 14.53 12.65
C LEU A 342 -7.12 13.69 11.80
N GLU A 343 -8.34 13.47 12.29
CA GLU A 343 -9.46 12.87 11.58
C GLU A 343 -10.72 13.75 11.67
N LYS A 344 -11.58 13.73 10.66
CA LYS A 344 -12.78 14.59 10.66
C LYS A 344 -13.91 13.81 11.36
N PRO A 345 -14.71 14.40 12.28
CA PRO A 345 -15.94 13.75 12.72
C PRO A 345 -16.86 13.55 11.51
N GLU A 346 -17.46 12.35 11.44
CA GLU A 346 -18.27 11.85 10.32
C GLU A 346 -19.44 12.75 9.95
#